data_AF-A0A6B0B6G4-F1
#
_entry.id   AF-A0A6B0B6G4-F1
#
_cell.length_a   1.000
_cell.length_b   1.000
_cell.length_c   1.000
_cell.angle_alpha   90.00
_cell.angle_beta   90.00
_cell.angle_gamma   90.00
#
_symmetry.space_group_name_H-M   'P 1'
#
loop_
_entity.id
_entity.type
_entity.pdbx_description
1 polymer ?
#
loop_
_entity_poly.entity_id
_entity_poly.type
_entity_poly.pdbx_seq_one_letter_code
_entity_poly.pdbx_strand_id
1 'polypeptide(L)' 'HSNIDASYAERVIFIKDGRLYHEIYRGEESQLVFQQRITDSLALVNGGSVNI' A
#
# COMPACT_ATOMS: atom_id res chain seq x y z
N HIS A 1 -6.20 11.85 -4.75
CA HIS A 1 -6.30 10.63 -3.93
C HIS A 1 -4.89 10.27 -3.49
N SER A 2 -4.59 10.51 -2.21
CA SER A 2 -3.24 10.41 -1.64
C SER A 2 -3.08 9.15 -0.80
N ASN A 3 -1.85 8.72 -0.52
CA ASN A 3 -1.57 7.60 0.42
C ASN A 3 -2.13 7.87 1.83
N ILE A 4 -2.32 9.15 2.18
CA ILE A 4 -3.00 9.60 3.40
C ILE A 4 -4.46 9.12 3.43
N ASP A 5 -5.18 9.27 2.31
CA ASP A 5 -6.59 8.86 2.24
C ASP A 5 -6.71 7.33 2.32
N ALA A 6 -5.81 6.62 1.63
CA ALA A 6 -5.74 5.16 1.68
C ALA A 6 -5.36 4.63 3.07
N SER A 7 -4.61 5.39 3.87
CA SER A 7 -4.20 4.95 5.21
C SER A 7 -5.33 5.01 6.24
N TYR A 8 -6.44 5.67 5.95
CA TYR A 8 -7.66 5.61 6.77
C TYR A 8 -8.47 4.33 6.51
N ALA A 9 -8.22 3.61 5.41
CA ALA A 9 -8.89 2.35 5.12
C ALA A 9 -8.32 1.21 5.98
N GLU A 10 -9.15 0.21 6.27
CA GLU A 10 -8.73 -1.00 6.98
C GLU A 10 -8.05 -2.02 6.07
N ARG A 11 -8.37 -1.97 4.77
CA ARG A 11 -7.82 -2.84 3.72
C ARG A 11 -7.54 -2.01 2.47
N VAL A 12 -6.36 -2.20 1.88
CA VAL A 12 -5.97 -1.62 0.59
C VAL A 12 -5.67 -2.77 -0.38
N ILE A 13 -6.27 -2.72 -1.56
CA ILE A 13 -6.15 -3.75 -2.59
C ILE A 13 -5.48 -3.13 -3.82
N PHE A 14 -4.42 -3.77 -4.28
CA PHE A 14 -3.70 -3.45 -5.51
C PHE A 14 -4.21 -4.34 -6.63
N ILE A 15 -4.82 -3.72 -7.63
CA ILE A 15 -5.32 -4.38 -8.83
C ILE A 15 -4.38 -4.05 -9.99
N LYS A 16 -3.91 -5.08 -10.68
CA LYS A 16 -3.08 -4.95 -11.89
C LYS A 16 -3.69 -5.80 -12.99
N ASP A 17 -3.89 -5.22 -14.18
CA ASP A 17 -4.47 -5.90 -15.35
C ASP A 17 -5.82 -6.57 -15.07
N GLY A 18 -6.67 -5.93 -14.25
CA GLY A 18 -7.98 -6.45 -13.86
C GLY A 18 -7.93 -7.63 -12.88
N ARG A 19 -6.76 -7.96 -12.35
CA ARG A 19 -6.56 -9.04 -11.36
C ARG A 19 -6.07 -8.48 -10.04
N LEU A 20 -6.52 -9.10 -8.95
CA LEU A 20 -6.00 -8.83 -7.60
C LEU A 20 -4.54 -9.26 -7.57
N TYR A 21 -3.64 -8.29 -7.38
CA TYR A 21 -2.20 -8.52 -7.38
C TYR A 21 -1.65 -8.60 -5.96
N HIS A 22 -2.07 -7.68 -5.09
CA HIS A 22 -1.61 -7.62 -3.72
C HIS A 22 -2.69 -6.99 -2.84
N GLU A 23 -2.79 -7.38 -1.58
CA GLU A 23 -3.65 -6.73 -0.60
C GLU A 23 -2.91 -6.57 0.71
N ILE A 24 -3.16 -5.45 1.39
CA ILE A 24 -2.59 -5.16 2.70
C ILE A 24 -3.70 -4.73 3.66
N TYR A 25 -3.54 -5.16 4.90
CA TYR A 25 -4.47 -4.92 5.99
C TYR A 25 -3.79 -4.07 7.03
N ARG A 26 -4.52 -3.09 7.56
CA ARG A 26 -4.05 -2.24 8.64
C ARG A 26 -3.88 -3.02 9.94
N GLY A 27 -4.82 -3.91 10.25
CA GLY A 27 -4.84 -4.59 11.55
C GLY A 27 -4.85 -3.57 12.70
N GLU A 28 -3.91 -3.73 13.64
CA GLU A 28 -3.73 -2.81 14.78
C GLU A 28 -2.64 -1.75 14.53
N GLU A 29 -2.13 -1.63 13.30
CA GLU A 29 -1.08 -0.66 12.97
C GLU A 29 -1.59 0.78 13.06
N SER A 30 -0.72 1.66 13.57
CA SER A 30 -1.00 3.09 13.56
C SER A 30 -1.09 3.61 12.12
N GLN A 31 -1.85 4.69 11.94
CA GLN A 31 -2.06 5.28 10.61
C GLN A 31 -0.76 5.57 9.85
N LEU A 32 0.25 6.08 10.57
CA LEU A 32 1.55 6.44 9.99
C LEU A 32 2.28 5.19 9.49
N VAL A 33 2.27 4.11 10.27
CA VAL A 33 2.90 2.84 9.90
C VAL A 33 2.20 2.24 8.68
N PHE A 34 0.87 2.25 8.68
CA PHE A 34 0.10 1.71 7.56
C PHE A 34 0.30 2.54 6.28
N GLN A 35 0.39 3.88 6.41
CA GLN A 35 0.72 4.75 5.29
C GLN A 35 2.10 4.44 4.68
N GLN A 36 3.12 4.22 5.52
CA GLN A 36 4.45 3.85 5.05
C GLN A 36 4.39 2.51 4.31
N ARG A 37 3.71 1.50 4.86
CA ARG A 37 3.50 0.21 4.19
C ARG A 37 2.77 0.31 2.85
N ILE A 38 1.77 1.18 2.72
CA ILE A 38 1.10 1.46 1.44
C ILE A 38 2.12 2.00 0.42
N THR A 39 2.96 2.94 0.85
CA THR A 39 3.98 3.57 0.00
C THR A 39 5.04 2.56 -0.45
N ASP A 40 5.52 1.73 0.47
CA ASP A 40 6.50 0.68 0.18
C ASP A 40 5.91 -0.39 -0.76
N SER A 41 4.64 -0.76 -0.55
CA SER A 41 3.91 -1.69 -1.41
C SER A 41 3.73 -1.13 -2.83
N LEU A 42 3.43 0.17 -2.96
CA LEU A 42 3.35 0.85 -4.25
C LEU A 42 4.70 0.86 -4.98
N ALA A 43 5.81 1.10 -4.27
CA ALA A 43 7.15 1.06 -4.84
C ALA A 43 7.53 -0.34 -5.32
N LEU A 44 7.15 -1.38 -4.57
CA LEU A 44 7.35 -2.78 -4.95
C LEU A 44 6.57 -3.15 -6.21
N VAL A 45 5.29 -2.78 -6.29
CA VAL A 45 4.41 -3.06 -7.44
C VAL A 45 4.89 -2.36 -8.72
N ASN A 46 5.49 -1.17 -8.59
CA ASN A 46 6.00 -0.39 -9.73
C ASN A 46 7.41 -0.82 -10.21
N GLY A 47 8.00 -1.88 -9.67
CA GLY A 47 9.27 -2.42 -10.16
C GLY A 47 10.51 -2.01 -9.36
N GLY A 48 10.37 -1.76 -8.05
CA GLY A 48 11.41 -1.97 -7.05
C GLY A 48 12.81 -1.47 -7.45
N SER A 49 12.96 -0.17 -7.64
CA SER A 49 14.27 0.50 -7.50
C SER A 49 14.24 1.37 -6.25
N VAL A 50 14.15 0.73 -5.08
CA VAL A 50 14.63 1.38 -3.86
C VAL A 50 16.16 1.24 -3.91
N ASN A 51 16.80 2.23 -4.51
CA ASN A 51 18.24 2.42 -4.35
C ASN A 51 18.44 2.96 -2.93
N ILE A 52 18.90 2.09 -2.03
CA ILE A 52 19.48 2.50 -0.74
C ILE A 52 20.90 3.00 -0.95
#